data_AF-A0AAN7FS04-F1
#
_entry.id   AF-A0AAN7FS04-F1
#
_cell.length_a   1.000
_cell.length_b   1.000
_cell.length_c   1.000
_cell.angle_alpha   90.00
_cell.angle_beta   90.00
_cell.angle_gamma   90.00
#
_symmetry.space_group_name_H-M   'P 1'
#
loop_
_entity.id
_entity.type
_entity.pdbx_description
1 polymer ?
#
loop_
_entity_poly.entity_id
_entity_poly.type
_entity_poly.pdbx_seq_one_letter_code
_entity_poly.pdbx_strand_id
1 'polypeptide(L)'
;MSVAMVNSSTVMGFIQDTKKFNNCINECFEMLDIDGNEEEINNLYEVIFKRFDKDEKGFIDRMEFESLIRELMLAMACGIGDLPVLVALKEHSLLMKAVQHELASLKEKT
;
A
#
# COMPACT_ATOMS: atom_id res chain seq x y z
N MET A 1 -14.91 6.91 5.73
CA MET A 1 -13.68 7.73 5.61
C MET A 1 -13.38 8.32 6.97
N SER A 2 -12.11 8.32 7.39
CA SER A 2 -11.66 8.87 8.67
C SER A 2 -10.40 9.70 8.45
N VAL A 3 -10.17 10.70 9.30
CA VAL A 3 -8.97 11.53 9.25
C VAL A 3 -7.95 11.00 10.24
N ALA A 4 -6.71 10.81 9.80
CA ALA A 4 -5.60 10.37 10.64
C ALA A 4 -4.34 11.21 10.41
N MET A 5 -3.48 11.28 11.42
CA MET A 5 -2.11 11.77 11.24
C MET A 5 -1.25 10.66 10.66
N VAL A 6 -0.45 11.00 9.66
CA VAL A 6 0.48 10.08 9.00
C VAL A 6 1.83 10.78 8.85
N ASN A 7 2.91 10.09 9.18
CA ASN A 7 4.28 10.50 8.88
C ASN A 7 5.11 9.31 8.35
N SER A 8 6.40 9.56 8.10
CA SER A 8 7.37 8.54 7.69
C SER A 8 7.39 7.34 8.66
N SER A 9 7.34 7.55 9.98
CA SER A 9 7.41 6.49 10.98
C SER A 9 6.17 5.61 10.99
N THR A 10 4.97 6.18 10.84
CA THR A 10 3.72 5.42 10.72
C THR A 10 3.81 4.44 9.56
N VAL A 11 4.27 4.92 8.40
CA VAL A 11 4.36 4.12 7.18
C VAL A 11 5.50 3.10 7.25
N MET A 12 6.69 3.53 7.69
CA MET A 12 7.85 2.64 7.82
C MET A 12 7.64 1.54 8.86
N GLY A 13 7.02 1.86 10.00
CA GLY A 13 6.70 0.88 11.04
C GLY A 13 5.79 -0.23 10.52
N PHE A 14 4.83 0.12 9.68
CA PHE A 14 3.96 -0.86 9.02
C PHE A 14 4.71 -1.72 7.98
N ILE A 15 5.53 -1.10 7.12
CA ILE A 15 6.34 -1.83 6.11
C ILE A 15 7.35 -2.80 6.77
N GLN A 16 7.89 -2.44 7.93
CA GLN A 16 8.84 -3.27 8.68
C GLN A 16 8.19 -4.48 9.35
N ASP A 17 6.90 -4.42 9.67
CA ASP A 17 6.14 -5.60 10.11
C ASP A 17 5.73 -6.44 8.91
N THR A 18 6.70 -7.16 8.34
CA THR A 18 6.52 -7.97 7.12
C THR A 18 5.32 -8.91 7.20
N LYS A 19 4.99 -9.43 8.39
CA LYS A 19 3.85 -10.34 8.56
C LYS A 19 2.52 -9.61 8.36
N LYS A 20 2.31 -8.49 9.07
CA LYS A 20 1.06 -7.70 8.93
C LYS A 20 0.99 -7.02 7.57
N PHE A 21 2.13 -6.56 7.05
CA PHE A 21 2.25 -5.99 5.71
C PHE A 21 1.83 -7.01 4.66
N ASN A 22 2.46 -8.18 4.60
CA ASN A 22 2.16 -9.19 3.56
C ASN A 22 0.72 -9.72 3.68
N ASN A 23 0.19 -9.85 4.89
CA ASN A 23 -1.22 -10.20 5.07
C ASN A 23 -2.15 -9.11 4.49
N CYS A 24 -1.85 -7.84 4.73
CA CYS A 24 -2.61 -6.72 4.15
C CYS A 24 -2.51 -6.68 2.62
N ILE A 25 -1.33 -6.98 2.05
CA ILE A 25 -1.15 -7.05 0.60
C ILE A 25 -2.02 -8.16 0.01
N ASN A 26 -2.10 -9.33 0.65
CA ASN A 26 -2.96 -10.42 0.19
C ASN A 26 -4.44 -10.01 0.17
N GLU A 27 -4.92 -9.41 1.26
CA GLU A 27 -6.29 -8.89 1.35
C GLU A 27 -6.55 -7.85 0.24
N CYS A 28 -5.60 -6.95 -0.03
CA CYS A 28 -5.72 -5.96 -1.10
C CYS A 28 -5.70 -6.59 -2.50
N PHE A 29 -4.87 -7.60 -2.73
CA PHE A 29 -4.79 -8.29 -4.01
C PHE A 29 -6.08 -9.06 -4.31
N GLU A 30 -6.64 -9.76 -3.32
CA GLU A 30 -7.93 -10.45 -3.44
C GLU A 30 -9.10 -9.48 -3.72
N MET A 31 -9.06 -8.25 -3.19
CA MET A 31 -10.06 -7.22 -3.48
C MET A 31 -9.95 -6.62 -4.90
N LEU A 32 -8.80 -6.77 -5.56
CA LEU A 32 -8.57 -6.28 -6.93
C LEU A 32 -9.00 -7.30 -8.00
N ASP A 33 -9.21 -8.56 -7.62
CA ASP A 33 -9.66 -9.66 -8.49
C ASP A 33 -11.17 -9.56 -8.82
N ILE A 34 -11.62 -8.34 -9.17
CA ILE A 34 -12.97 -8.04 -9.64
C ILE A 34 -12.84 -7.73 -11.12
N ASP A 35 -13.20 -8.70 -11.96
CA ASP A 35 -13.26 -8.62 -13.44
C ASP A 35 -13.62 -7.19 -13.91
N GLY A 36 -12.59 -6.44 -14.32
CA GLY A 36 -12.68 -5.02 -14.62
C GLY A 36 -12.63 -4.79 -16.12
N ASN A 37 -13.80 -4.55 -16.71
CA ASN A 37 -13.98 -4.21 -18.12
C ASN A 37 -12.92 -3.22 -18.64
N GLU A 38 -12.25 -3.63 -19.72
CA GLU A 38 -11.24 -2.89 -20.46
C GLU A 38 -11.87 -1.73 -21.25
N GLU A 39 -12.06 -0.57 -20.65
CA GLU A 39 -12.03 0.68 -21.44
C GLU A 39 -11.88 1.89 -20.54
N GLU A 40 -10.69 2.52 -20.62
CA GLU A 40 -10.48 3.99 -20.66
C GLU A 40 -9.20 4.52 -19.98
N ILE A 41 -8.26 3.68 -19.52
CA ILE A 41 -6.97 4.20 -19.02
C ILE A 41 -5.76 3.39 -19.53
N ASN A 42 -5.76 2.95 -20.79
CA ASN A 42 -4.77 1.97 -21.25
C ASN A 42 -3.32 2.49 -21.27
N ASN A 43 -3.02 3.74 -21.68
CA ASN A 43 -1.61 4.10 -21.88
C ASN A 43 -0.78 4.28 -20.59
N LEU A 44 -1.34 4.85 -19.52
CA LEU A 44 -0.62 4.99 -18.25
C LEU A 44 -0.60 3.68 -17.47
N TYR A 45 -1.69 2.91 -17.52
CA TYR A 45 -1.72 1.59 -16.91
C TYR A 45 -0.74 0.65 -17.61
N GLU A 46 -0.66 0.61 -18.94
CA GLU A 46 0.30 -0.22 -19.67
C GLU A 46 1.77 0.07 -19.30
N VAL A 47 2.14 1.34 -19.15
CA VAL A 47 3.51 1.73 -18.78
C VAL A 47 3.83 1.31 -17.35
N ILE A 48 2.87 1.47 -16.43
CA ILE A 48 3.02 1.02 -15.05
C ILE A 48 3.05 -0.50 -15.01
N PHE A 49 2.12 -1.16 -15.69
CA PHE A 49 1.97 -2.61 -15.75
C PHE A 49 3.24 -3.26 -16.29
N LYS A 50 3.76 -2.84 -17.44
CA LYS A 50 5.04 -3.34 -17.99
C LYS A 50 6.24 -3.10 -17.10
N ARG A 51 6.21 -2.07 -16.24
CA ARG A 51 7.28 -1.83 -15.28
C ARG A 51 7.27 -2.83 -14.14
N PHE A 52 6.11 -3.38 -13.79
CA PHE A 52 5.91 -4.23 -12.62
C PHE A 52 5.69 -5.71 -12.95
N ASP A 53 5.19 -6.04 -14.14
CA ASP A 53 5.23 -7.38 -14.76
C ASP A 53 6.68 -7.66 -15.19
N LYS A 54 7.49 -8.12 -14.24
CA LYS A 54 8.94 -8.34 -14.39
C LYS A 54 9.24 -9.58 -15.22
N ASP A 55 8.32 -10.54 -15.22
CA ASP A 55 8.45 -11.79 -15.96
C ASP A 55 7.71 -11.80 -17.31
N GLU A 56 7.10 -10.67 -17.69
CA GLU A 56 6.43 -10.41 -18.96
C GLU A 56 5.34 -11.45 -19.27
N LYS A 57 4.67 -11.97 -18.23
CA LYS A 57 3.58 -12.95 -18.39
C LYS A 57 2.25 -12.30 -18.80
N GLY A 58 2.16 -10.98 -18.80
CA GLY A 58 0.96 -10.23 -19.13
C GLY A 58 -0.05 -10.15 -17.98
N PHE A 59 0.36 -10.49 -16.76
CA PHE A 59 -0.41 -10.32 -15.52
C PHE A 59 0.54 -10.02 -14.36
N ILE A 60 0.12 -9.17 -13.42
CA ILE A 60 0.89 -8.91 -12.21
C ILE A 60 0.60 -10.03 -11.22
N ASP A 61 1.62 -10.81 -10.89
CA ASP A 61 1.47 -11.83 -9.85
C ASP A 61 1.52 -11.22 -8.43
N ARG A 62 1.21 -12.04 -7.43
CA ARG A 62 1.19 -11.60 -6.03
C ARG A 62 2.54 -11.04 -5.55
N MET A 63 3.65 -11.65 -5.96
CA MET A 63 5.00 -11.24 -5.55
C MET A 63 5.38 -9.90 -6.20
N GLU A 64 5.01 -9.72 -7.46
CA GLU A 64 5.20 -8.47 -8.19
C GLU A 64 4.36 -7.34 -7.60
N PHE A 65 3.10 -7.62 -7.26
CA PHE A 65 2.22 -6.69 -6.57
C PHE A 65 2.77 -6.30 -5.19
N GLU A 66 3.26 -7.27 -4.40
CA GLU A 66 3.91 -6.99 -3.11
C GLU A 66 5.11 -6.05 -3.28
N SER A 67 5.98 -6.34 -4.27
CA SER A 67 7.15 -5.51 -4.59
C SER A 67 6.74 -4.09 -4.97
N LEU A 68 5.73 -3.95 -5.84
CA LEU A 68 5.18 -2.67 -6.27
C LEU A 68 4.67 -1.85 -5.08
N ILE A 69 3.78 -2.43 -4.27
CA ILE A 69 3.17 -1.70 -3.16
C ILE A 69 4.22 -1.32 -2.12
N ARG A 70 5.19 -2.19 -1.85
CA ARG A 70 6.30 -1.89 -0.94
C ARG A 70 7.12 -0.69 -1.42
N GLU A 71 7.51 -0.65 -2.69
CA GLU A 71 8.25 0.49 -3.25
C GLU A 71 7.44 1.78 -3.19
N LEU A 72 6.15 1.72 -3.50
CA LEU A 72 5.26 2.88 -3.45
C LEU A 72 5.11 3.41 -2.02
N MET A 73 4.89 2.53 -1.04
CA MET A 73 4.77 2.94 0.36
C MET A 73 6.07 3.51 0.91
N LEU A 74 7.22 2.96 0.52
CA LEU A 74 8.53 3.53 0.83
C LEU A 74 8.68 4.94 0.24
N ALA A 75 8.33 5.12 -1.04
CA ALA A 75 8.37 6.43 -1.68
C ALA A 75 7.44 7.44 -0.99
N MET A 76 6.24 7.01 -0.57
CA MET A 76 5.33 7.85 0.22
C MET A 76 5.92 8.21 1.58
N ALA A 77 6.52 7.27 2.30
CA ALA A 77 7.17 7.56 3.58
C ALA A 77 8.30 8.58 3.43
N CYS A 78 9.13 8.43 2.39
CA CYS A 78 10.19 9.38 2.06
C CYS A 78 9.65 10.74 1.63
N GLY A 79 8.57 10.78 0.85
CA GLY A 79 7.96 12.01 0.35
C GLY A 79 7.20 12.81 1.42
N ILE A 80 6.51 12.12 2.35
CA ILE A 80 5.82 12.75 3.48
C ILE A 80 6.85 13.26 4.51
N GLY A 81 7.91 12.48 4.74
CA GLY A 81 8.94 12.81 5.72
C GLY A 81 8.44 12.74 7.16
N ASP A 82 9.22 13.30 8.09
CA ASP A 82 8.99 13.13 9.53
C ASP A 82 7.89 14.05 10.08
N LEU A 83 7.51 15.09 9.32
CA LEU A 83 6.46 16.01 9.72
C LEU A 83 5.08 15.37 9.50
N PRO A 84 4.26 15.22 10.55
CA PRO A 84 2.95 14.60 10.42
C PRO A 84 2.00 15.46 9.59
N VAL A 85 1.28 14.81 8.68
CA VAL A 85 0.23 15.41 7.87
C VAL A 85 -1.12 14.78 8.17
N LEU A 86 -2.18 15.58 8.13
CA LEU A 86 -3.55 15.10 8.28
C LEU A 86 -4.05 14.59 6.94
N VAL A 87 -4.45 13.32 6.88
CA VAL A 87 -4.93 12.67 5.66
C VAL A 87 -6.31 12.08 5.89
N ALA A 88 -7.24 12.36 4.96
CA ALA A 88 -8.53 11.68 4.92
C ALA A 88 -8.35 10.32 4.22
N LEU A 89 -8.62 9.24 4.94
CA LEU A 89 -8.32 7.88 4.55
C LEU A 89 -9.59 7.03 4.46
N LYS A 90 -9.59 6.09 3.52
CA LYS A 90 -10.63 5.06 3.40
C LYS A 90 -10.35 3.94 4.40
N GLU A 91 -11.41 3.30 4.90
CA GLU A 91 -11.35 2.30 5.98
C GLU A 91 -10.44 1.10 5.69
N HIS A 92 -10.37 0.67 4.44
CA HIS A 92 -9.51 -0.43 3.98
C HIS A 92 -8.31 0.05 3.14
N SER A 93 -7.95 1.34 3.22
CA SER A 93 -6.75 1.84 2.53
C SER A 93 -5.47 1.37 3.21
N LEU A 94 -4.39 1.20 2.43
CA LEU A 94 -3.08 0.81 2.94
C LEU A 94 -2.55 1.75 4.04
N LEU A 95 -2.74 3.07 3.86
CA LEU A 95 -2.34 4.06 4.87
C LEU A 95 -3.21 3.98 6.14
N MET A 96 -4.49 3.63 6.04
CA MET A 96 -5.32 3.38 7.23
C MET A 96 -4.82 2.16 8.01
N LYS A 97 -4.43 1.09 7.31
CA LYS A 97 -3.82 -0.10 7.93
C LYS A 97 -2.48 0.23 8.61
N ALA A 98 -1.68 1.13 8.04
CA ALA A 98 -0.46 1.63 8.68
C ALA A 98 -0.74 2.42 9.96
N VAL A 99 -1.75 3.29 9.98
CA VAL A 99 -2.19 4.01 11.19
C VAL A 99 -2.68 3.05 12.26
N GLN A 100 -3.49 2.06 11.88
CA GLN A 100 -3.99 1.04 12.80
C GLN A 100 -2.85 0.21 13.41
N HIS A 101 -1.84 -0.11 12.59
CA HIS A 101 -0.62 -0.79 13.04
C HIS A 101 0.11 0.01 14.12
N GLU A 102 0.36 1.29 13.85
CA GLU A 102 1.02 2.19 14.80
C GLU A 102 0.23 2.29 16.11
N LEU A 103 -1.09 2.53 16.03
CA LEU A 103 -1.96 2.62 17.21
C LEU A 103 -1.97 1.32 18.04
N ALA A 104 -1.92 0.16 17.39
CA ALA A 104 -1.82 -1.12 18.08
C ALA A 104 -0.47 -1.26 18.80
N SER A 105 0.64 -0.88 18.14
CA SER A 105 1.99 -0.93 18.73
C SER A 105 2.17 -0.01 19.95
N LEU A 106 1.43 1.11 19.99
CA LEU A 106 1.46 2.04 21.12
C LEU A 106 0.71 1.48 22.35
N LYS A 107 -0.36 0.72 22.12
CA LYS A 107 -1.13 0.08 23.20
C LYS A 107 -0.38 -1.07 23.88
N GLU A 108 0.52 -1.74 23.16
CA GLU A 108 1.35 -2.82 23.72
C GLU A 108 2.50 -2.32 24.60
N LYS A 109 2.81 -1.01 24.54
CA LYS A 109 3.90 -0.38 25.31
C LYS A 109 3.42 0.35 26.58
N THR A 110 2.12 0.34 26.85
CA THR A 110 1.48 1.02 28.00
C THR A 110 0.96 -0.02 28.99
#